data_AF-A0A0G1D7Z1-F1
#
_entry.id   AF-A0A0G1D7Z1-F1
#
_cell.length_a   1.000
_cell.length_b   1.000
_cell.length_c   1.000
_cell.angle_alpha   90.00
_cell.angle_beta   90.00
_cell.angle_gamma   90.00
#
_symmetry.space_group_name_H-M   'P 1'
#
loop_
_entity.id
_entity.type
_entity.pdbx_description
1 polymer ?
#
loop_
_entity_poly.entity_id
_entity_poly.type
_entity_poly.pdbx_seq_one_letter_code
_entity_poly.pdbx_strand_id
1 'polypeptide(L)'
;MFKRKNQWQVHDIYSGRHKSFYLRTRKLFWQRHSYPVVNAKRSTAGARLFGGVLKGGLTVMIPVLMIYGIVQAGLLAPSVSPAATSYTFSDIYTRLTTNATSTEANHGFSPSAAPAGTLYTLTQIYNSIPTIDATKLLSGTSYLGVAGTIADNGAFALSASPTDQSVTAGYYSGGTLAGDADLVVGKIANAINIFGVIGTLLGDTDASKVLTTATYAG
;
A
#
# COMPACT_ATOMS: atom_id res chain seq x y z
N MET A 1 -8.32 12.49 44.49
CA MET A 1 -7.20 13.37 44.87
C MET A 1 -6.05 12.51 45.37
N PHE A 2 -5.10 12.17 44.49
CA PHE A 2 -3.88 11.43 44.86
C PHE A 2 -2.70 12.03 44.12
N LYS A 3 -1.79 12.62 44.89
CA LYS A 3 -0.59 13.35 44.47
C LYS A 3 0.58 12.41 44.68
N ARG A 4 1.37 12.11 43.63
CA ARG A 4 2.76 11.66 43.82
C ARG A 4 3.67 12.39 42.84
N LYS A 5 4.56 13.18 43.44
CA LYS A 5 5.76 13.77 42.85
C LYS A 5 6.85 12.70 42.80
N ASN A 6 7.77 12.82 41.86
CA ASN A 6 9.25 12.74 42.02
C ASN A 6 9.90 12.20 40.74
N GLN A 7 10.63 13.03 39.99
CA GLN A 7 12.03 13.46 40.17
C GLN A 7 12.95 12.63 39.25
N TRP A 8 13.23 13.19 38.07
CA TRP A 8 14.30 12.72 37.20
C TRP A 8 15.57 13.47 37.57
N GLN A 9 16.53 12.76 38.15
CA GLN A 9 17.88 13.26 38.36
C GLN A 9 18.69 13.04 37.07
N VAL A 10 19.22 14.13 36.53
CA VAL A 10 20.23 14.11 35.46
C VAL A 10 21.58 14.05 36.14
N HIS A 11 22.32 12.95 35.94
CA HIS A 11 23.71 12.84 36.37
C HIS A 11 24.63 13.41 35.29
N ASP A 12 25.32 14.48 35.65
CA ASP A 12 26.53 14.96 34.99
C ASP A 12 27.66 13.94 35.14
N ILE A 13 28.28 13.55 34.03
CA ILE A 13 29.57 12.84 34.02
C ILE A 13 30.52 13.65 33.14
N TYR A 14 31.31 14.52 33.78
CA TYR A 14 32.48 15.16 33.19
C TYR A 14 33.67 14.89 34.10
N SER A 15 34.56 13.97 33.71
CA SER A 15 35.90 13.89 34.30
C SER A 15 36.85 13.11 33.39
N GLY A 16 38.00 13.72 33.05
CA GLY A 16 39.16 12.96 32.58
C GLY A 16 39.96 13.59 31.45
N ARG A 17 40.54 14.78 31.65
CA ARG A 17 41.59 15.32 30.77
C ARG A 17 42.87 15.51 31.59
N HIS A 18 43.83 14.60 31.43
CA HIS A 18 45.22 14.77 31.91
C HIS A 18 46.16 14.14 30.89
N LYS A 19 47.15 14.92 30.44
CA LYS A 19 48.53 14.51 30.13
C LYS A 19 49.32 15.75 29.69
N SER A 20 49.99 16.40 30.65
CA SER A 20 51.12 17.29 30.41
C SER A 20 52.39 16.47 30.37
N PHE A 21 53.19 16.63 29.31
CA PHE A 21 54.53 16.05 29.20
C PHE A 21 55.48 17.17 28.75
N TYR A 22 56.28 17.70 29.69
CA TYR A 22 57.36 18.63 29.41
C TYR A 22 58.68 17.84 29.36
N LEU A 23 59.32 17.78 28.19
CA LEU A 23 60.71 17.31 28.06
C LEU A 23 61.64 18.52 27.91
N ARG A 24 62.59 18.60 28.85
CA ARG A 24 63.67 19.59 28.93
C ARG A 24 64.64 19.45 27.75
N THR A 25 64.95 20.55 27.09
CA THR A 25 66.10 20.69 26.19
C THR A 25 67.37 20.99 26.99
N ARG A 26 68.46 20.24 26.73
CA ARG A 26 69.78 20.46 27.34
C ARG A 26 70.78 20.96 26.28
N LYS A 27 71.28 22.17 26.54
CA LYS A 27 72.59 22.80 26.25
C LYS A 27 73.45 22.26 25.09
N LEU A 28 73.66 23.15 24.11
CA LEU A 28 74.84 23.30 23.27
C LEU A 28 76.04 23.81 24.09
N PHE A 29 77.24 23.26 23.87
CA PHE A 29 78.52 23.93 24.15
C PHE A 29 79.71 23.29 23.39
N TRP A 30 80.31 24.09 22.49
CA TRP A 30 81.69 24.18 21.94
C TRP A 30 82.54 22.91 21.67
N GLN A 31 83.02 22.58 20.45
CA GLN A 31 83.90 23.27 19.46
C GLN A 31 85.41 22.96 19.65
N ARG A 32 86.03 22.20 18.72
CA ARG A 32 87.24 22.57 17.92
C ARG A 32 87.81 21.43 17.05
N HIS A 33 87.89 21.74 15.74
CA HIS A 33 88.99 21.55 14.77
C HIS A 33 89.85 20.27 14.75
N SER A 34 89.84 19.59 13.59
CA SER A 34 91.04 19.17 12.84
C SER A 34 90.68 18.72 11.41
N TYR A 35 91.34 19.30 10.41
CA TYR A 35 91.41 18.89 8.98
C TYR A 35 92.89 18.99 8.57
N PRO A 36 93.35 18.46 7.42
CA PRO A 36 92.92 17.29 6.65
C PRO A 36 94.12 16.40 6.25
N VAL A 37 93.87 15.22 5.66
CA VAL A 37 94.84 14.59 4.74
C VAL A 37 94.13 14.25 3.45
N VAL A 38 94.66 14.84 2.37
CA VAL A 38 94.21 14.72 0.99
C VAL A 38 94.69 13.37 0.46
N ASN A 39 93.82 12.58 -0.17
CA ASN A 39 94.28 11.61 -1.15
C ASN A 39 93.26 11.44 -2.28
N ALA A 40 93.65 11.94 -3.45
CA ALA A 40 92.87 11.91 -4.67
C ALA A 40 92.97 10.54 -5.34
N LYS A 41 91.84 9.92 -5.68
CA LYS A 41 91.79 8.93 -6.78
C LYS A 41 90.48 9.04 -7.58
N ARG A 42 90.66 9.65 -8.76
CA ARG A 42 90.15 9.28 -10.09
C ARG A 42 88.67 8.86 -10.22
N SER A 43 87.93 9.76 -10.86
CA SER A 43 86.72 9.54 -11.64
C SER A 43 86.85 8.38 -12.63
N THR A 44 85.88 7.46 -12.59
CA THR A 44 85.48 6.64 -13.75
C THR A 44 84.02 6.93 -14.04
N ALA A 45 83.79 7.78 -15.04
CA ALA A 45 82.48 7.97 -15.65
C ALA A 45 82.13 6.71 -16.46
N GLY A 46 80.90 6.22 -16.31
CA GLY A 46 80.37 5.17 -17.17
C GLY A 46 79.15 4.48 -16.54
N ALA A 47 78.02 4.53 -17.24
CA ALA A 47 76.81 3.74 -16.98
C ALA A 47 75.86 4.19 -15.86
N ARG A 48 75.38 5.43 -15.87
CA ARG A 48 74.16 5.81 -15.10
C ARG A 48 73.28 6.83 -15.82
N LEU A 49 72.84 6.57 -17.05
CA LEU A 49 71.91 7.47 -17.73
C LEU A 49 70.55 6.88 -18.13
N PHE A 50 70.32 5.57 -18.01
CA PHE A 50 69.00 4.98 -18.34
C PHE A 50 68.20 4.43 -17.15
N GLY A 51 68.79 4.29 -15.95
CA GLY A 51 68.08 3.76 -14.78
C GLY A 51 67.36 4.81 -13.91
N GLY A 52 67.71 6.10 -14.04
CA GLY A 52 67.21 7.16 -13.15
C GLY A 52 65.81 7.65 -13.49
N VAL A 53 65.48 7.73 -14.78
CA VAL A 53 64.19 8.29 -15.24
C VAL A 53 63.03 7.34 -14.92
N LEU A 54 63.24 6.01 -15.05
CA LEU A 54 62.24 5.01 -14.70
C LEU A 54 61.99 4.94 -13.19
N LYS A 55 63.04 5.05 -12.36
CA LYS A 55 62.91 5.02 -10.89
C LYS A 55 62.27 6.30 -10.35
N GLY A 56 62.62 7.47 -10.88
CA GLY A 56 62.00 8.74 -10.47
C GLY A 56 60.51 8.81 -10.81
N GLY A 57 60.13 8.41 -12.03
CA GLY A 57 58.72 8.38 -12.46
C GLY A 57 57.88 7.38 -11.66
N LEU A 58 58.40 6.19 -11.37
CA LEU A 58 57.69 5.17 -10.60
C LEU A 58 57.51 5.59 -9.12
N THR A 59 58.49 6.28 -8.54
CA THR A 59 58.43 6.72 -7.13
C THR A 59 57.42 7.86 -6.91
N VAL A 60 57.09 8.65 -7.94
CA VAL A 60 56.04 9.67 -7.90
C VAL A 60 54.68 9.09 -8.30
N MET A 61 54.64 8.12 -9.23
CA MET A 61 53.40 7.47 -9.64
C MET A 61 52.77 6.62 -8.53
N ILE A 62 53.56 5.89 -7.74
CA ILE A 62 53.03 5.06 -6.64
C ILE A 62 52.24 5.87 -5.59
N PRO A 63 52.72 7.00 -5.03
CA PRO A 63 51.94 7.79 -4.10
C PRO A 63 50.75 8.50 -4.77
N VAL A 64 50.85 8.90 -6.04
CA VAL A 64 49.71 9.47 -6.79
C VAL A 64 48.62 8.41 -7.06
N LEU A 65 49.00 7.17 -7.38
CA LEU A 65 48.08 6.03 -7.50
C LEU A 65 47.48 5.61 -6.15
N MET A 66 48.24 5.70 -5.06
CA MET A 66 47.72 5.47 -3.71
C MET A 66 46.72 6.54 -3.27
N ILE A 67 46.95 7.82 -3.64
CA ILE A 67 45.98 8.90 -3.40
C ILE A 67 44.73 8.72 -4.31
N TYR A 68 44.91 8.31 -5.57
CA TYR A 68 43.79 8.03 -6.48
C TYR A 68 42.95 6.81 -6.04
N GLY A 69 43.59 5.79 -5.45
CA GLY A 69 42.92 4.58 -4.96
C GLY A 69 42.13 4.78 -3.66
N ILE A 70 42.42 5.80 -2.86
CA ILE A 70 41.74 6.06 -1.58
C ILE A 70 40.44 6.87 -1.76
N VAL A 71 40.20 7.49 -2.93
CA VAL A 71 39.04 8.39 -3.14
C VAL A 71 38.01 7.86 -4.14
N GLN A 72 37.75 6.56 -4.14
CA GLN A 72 36.42 6.07 -4.54
C GLN A 72 35.60 5.79 -3.28
N ALA A 73 35.16 6.87 -2.62
CA ALA A 73 33.98 6.75 -1.78
C ALA A 73 32.83 6.38 -2.74
N GLY A 74 32.24 5.20 -2.54
CA GLY A 74 31.07 4.77 -3.31
C GLY A 74 29.99 5.85 -3.29
N LEU A 75 29.21 5.91 -4.37
CA LEU A 75 28.14 6.88 -4.52
C LEU A 75 27.15 6.73 -3.34
N LEU A 76 27.09 7.73 -2.45
CA LEU A 76 26.23 7.70 -1.25
C LEU A 76 24.73 7.87 -1.58
N ALA A 77 24.40 8.13 -2.85
CA ALA A 77 23.03 8.12 -3.30
C ALA A 77 22.62 6.67 -3.61
N PRO A 78 21.46 6.22 -3.12
CA PRO A 78 20.94 4.91 -3.48
C PRO A 78 20.79 4.80 -5.00
N SER A 79 21.02 3.61 -5.55
CA SER A 79 20.95 3.35 -7.00
C SER A 79 19.55 3.55 -7.59
N VAL A 80 18.53 3.66 -6.73
CA VAL A 80 17.16 4.01 -7.07
C VAL A 80 16.57 4.89 -5.97
N SER A 81 15.71 5.84 -6.36
CA SER A 81 14.86 6.52 -5.38
C SER A 81 13.89 5.49 -4.79
N PRO A 82 13.64 5.49 -3.47
CA PRO A 82 12.59 4.66 -2.89
C PRO A 82 11.26 4.90 -3.60
N ALA A 83 10.52 3.81 -3.84
CA ALA A 83 9.15 3.89 -4.33
C ALA A 83 8.28 4.66 -3.33
N ALA A 84 7.20 5.25 -3.83
CA ALA A 84 6.18 5.86 -2.99
C ALA A 84 5.53 4.82 -2.07
N THR A 85 5.29 5.20 -0.82
CA THR A 85 4.74 4.31 0.22
C THR A 85 3.71 4.99 1.12
N SER A 86 3.29 6.22 0.81
CA SER A 86 2.40 7.00 1.68
C SER A 86 1.22 7.61 0.95
N TYR A 87 0.11 7.73 1.68
CA TYR A 87 -1.10 8.45 1.31
C TYR A 87 -1.25 9.72 2.16
N THR A 88 -1.91 10.75 1.64
CA THR A 88 -2.26 11.92 2.44
C THR A 88 -3.51 11.69 3.29
N PHE A 89 -3.74 12.54 4.29
CA PHE A 89 -5.01 12.60 5.02
C PHE A 89 -6.21 12.91 4.12
N SER A 90 -6.01 13.64 3.01
CA SER A 90 -7.05 13.88 2.01
C SER A 90 -7.41 12.62 1.25
N ASP A 91 -6.42 11.81 0.89
CA ASP A 91 -6.63 10.52 0.21
C ASP A 91 -7.39 9.55 1.11
N ILE A 92 -6.98 9.46 2.38
CA ILE A 92 -7.66 8.61 3.37
C ILE A 92 -9.12 9.03 3.55
N TYR A 93 -9.38 10.34 3.70
CA TYR A 93 -10.74 10.86 3.82
C TYR A 93 -11.60 10.56 2.57
N THR A 94 -11.01 10.74 1.38
CA THR A 94 -11.69 10.45 0.11
C THR A 94 -12.02 8.96 0.01
N ARG A 95 -11.07 8.08 0.38
CA ARG A 95 -11.31 6.63 0.42
C ARG A 95 -12.43 6.26 1.39
N LEU A 96 -12.50 6.88 2.56
CA LEU A 96 -13.54 6.58 3.56
C LEU A 96 -14.94 7.05 3.12
N THR A 97 -15.03 8.18 2.42
CA THR A 97 -16.32 8.82 2.08
C THR A 97 -16.88 8.44 0.73
N THR A 98 -16.03 8.19 -0.27
CA THR A 98 -16.45 7.89 -1.65
C THR A 98 -15.93 6.56 -2.17
N ASN A 99 -15.12 5.85 -1.37
CA ASN A 99 -14.42 4.63 -1.77
C ASN A 99 -13.49 4.81 -3.00
N ALA A 100 -13.18 6.04 -3.40
CA ALA A 100 -12.24 6.29 -4.49
C ALA A 100 -10.81 5.89 -4.09
N THR A 101 -10.06 5.33 -5.03
CA THR A 101 -8.64 4.96 -4.85
C THR A 101 -7.74 6.14 -5.15
N SER A 102 -6.69 6.34 -4.36
CA SER A 102 -5.61 7.28 -4.64
C SER A 102 -4.32 6.55 -5.01
N THR A 103 -3.38 7.26 -5.63
CA THR A 103 -2.03 6.78 -5.91
C THR A 103 -1.09 7.15 -4.77
N GLU A 104 -0.22 6.23 -4.35
CA GLU A 104 0.80 6.51 -3.36
C GLU A 104 1.82 7.52 -3.89
N ALA A 105 2.29 8.44 -3.03
CA ALA A 105 3.37 9.36 -3.37
C ALA A 105 4.36 9.59 -2.21
N ASN A 106 5.53 10.14 -2.51
CA ASN A 106 6.48 10.63 -1.50
C ASN A 106 5.99 11.99 -1.01
N HIS A 107 5.18 12.00 0.04
CA HIS A 107 4.71 13.25 0.65
C HIS A 107 5.80 13.81 1.56
N GLY A 108 6.31 15.02 1.25
CA GLY A 108 7.28 15.70 2.11
C GLY A 108 6.63 16.12 3.44
N PHE A 109 7.29 15.83 4.56
CA PHE A 109 6.87 16.30 5.90
C PHE A 109 7.26 17.75 6.18
N SER A 110 7.88 18.43 5.22
CA SER A 110 8.30 19.83 5.37
C SER A 110 7.15 20.77 4.98
N PRO A 111 6.72 21.68 5.87
CA PRO A 111 5.77 22.71 5.49
C PRO A 111 6.45 23.67 4.49
N SER A 112 6.04 23.64 3.22
CA SER A 112 6.59 24.53 2.19
C SER A 112 6.07 25.97 2.28
N ALA A 113 5.10 26.24 3.16
CA ALA A 113 4.56 27.55 3.50
C ALA A 113 3.96 27.54 4.92
N ALA A 114 3.57 28.72 5.43
CA ALA A 114 2.72 28.83 6.62
C ALA A 114 1.51 27.87 6.49
N PRO A 115 1.03 27.24 7.58
CA PRO A 115 0.01 26.21 7.50
C PRO A 115 -1.26 26.77 6.85
N ALA A 116 -1.42 26.53 5.55
CA ALA A 116 -2.67 26.78 4.85
C ALA A 116 -3.67 25.72 5.34
N GLY A 117 -4.74 26.18 5.99
CA GLY A 117 -5.71 25.33 6.69
C GLY A 117 -6.63 24.55 5.77
N THR A 118 -6.11 23.59 4.99
CA THR A 118 -6.91 22.78 4.06
C THR A 118 -6.82 21.27 4.29
N LEU A 119 -6.05 20.80 5.28
CA LEU A 119 -6.01 19.37 5.62
C LEU A 119 -7.17 19.00 6.55
N TYR A 120 -7.79 17.84 6.30
CA TYR A 120 -8.73 17.27 7.24
C TYR A 120 -8.04 16.96 8.57
N THR A 121 -8.69 17.35 9.66
CA THR A 121 -8.25 17.01 11.01
C THR A 121 -8.44 15.52 11.28
N LEU A 122 -7.67 14.96 12.22
CA LEU A 122 -7.87 13.58 12.68
C LEU A 122 -9.29 13.35 13.20
N THR A 123 -9.92 14.36 13.80
CA THR A 123 -11.32 14.30 14.24
C THR A 123 -12.29 14.18 13.05
N GLN A 124 -12.07 14.94 11.98
CA GLN A 124 -12.89 14.82 10.76
C GLN A 124 -12.71 13.45 10.09
N ILE A 125 -11.49 12.92 10.03
CA ILE A 125 -11.22 11.58 9.49
C ILE A 125 -11.90 10.52 10.37
N TYR A 126 -11.76 10.61 11.69
CA TYR A 126 -12.40 9.69 12.62
C TYR A 126 -13.93 9.69 12.45
N ASN A 127 -14.55 10.87 12.41
CA ASN A 127 -15.99 11.00 12.23
C ASN A 127 -16.48 10.58 10.83
N SER A 128 -15.58 10.47 9.84
CA SER A 128 -15.91 9.97 8.50
C SER A 128 -15.99 8.44 8.41
N ILE A 129 -15.51 7.72 9.43
CA ILE A 129 -15.61 6.26 9.48
C ILE A 129 -17.09 5.91 9.78
N PRO A 130 -17.82 5.32 8.83
CA PRO A 130 -19.24 5.02 9.05
C PRO A 130 -19.41 3.90 10.09
N THR A 131 -20.45 4.00 10.90
CA THR A 131 -20.89 2.86 11.72
C THR A 131 -21.42 1.77 10.79
N ILE A 132 -20.84 0.57 10.91
CA ILE A 132 -21.23 -0.57 10.07
C ILE A 132 -22.50 -1.19 10.62
N ASP A 133 -23.52 -1.26 9.77
CA ASP A 133 -24.81 -1.86 10.09
C ASP A 133 -24.82 -3.35 9.71
N ALA A 134 -24.84 -4.22 10.72
CA ALA A 134 -24.84 -5.66 10.55
C ALA A 134 -26.04 -6.16 9.72
N THR A 135 -27.17 -5.44 9.74
CA THR A 135 -28.39 -5.84 9.00
C THR A 135 -28.28 -5.58 7.50
N LYS A 136 -27.18 -4.98 7.04
CA LYS A 136 -26.87 -4.75 5.62
C LYS A 136 -25.78 -5.68 5.09
N LEU A 137 -25.29 -6.58 5.92
CA LEU A 137 -24.22 -7.51 5.57
C LEU A 137 -24.75 -8.95 5.56
N LEU A 138 -24.28 -9.74 4.61
CA LEU A 138 -24.64 -11.15 4.48
C LEU A 138 -24.07 -11.96 5.65
N SER A 139 -24.89 -12.86 6.20
CA SER A 139 -24.44 -13.81 7.22
C SER A 139 -23.23 -14.62 6.70
N GLY A 140 -22.28 -14.89 7.60
CA GLY A 140 -21.00 -15.51 7.24
C GLY A 140 -19.95 -14.55 6.68
N THR A 141 -20.30 -13.29 6.41
CA THR A 141 -19.32 -12.23 6.08
C THR A 141 -19.04 -11.34 7.29
N SER A 142 -17.82 -10.78 7.35
CA SER A 142 -17.46 -9.77 8.35
C SER A 142 -16.84 -8.56 7.67
N TYR A 143 -17.26 -7.37 8.08
CA TYR A 143 -16.68 -6.11 7.63
C TYR A 143 -16.25 -5.30 8.85
N LEU A 144 -14.95 -5.01 8.95
CA LEU A 144 -14.33 -4.31 10.09
C LEU A 144 -14.68 -4.94 11.46
N GLY A 145 -14.76 -6.27 11.53
CA GLY A 145 -15.08 -7.01 12.75
C GLY A 145 -16.57 -7.08 13.08
N VAL A 146 -17.44 -6.44 12.30
CA VAL A 146 -18.90 -6.57 12.41
C VAL A 146 -19.35 -7.73 11.55
N ALA A 147 -19.97 -8.74 12.16
CA ALA A 147 -20.54 -9.89 11.44
C ALA A 147 -21.91 -9.55 10.86
N GLY A 148 -22.18 -9.98 9.64
CA GLY A 148 -23.47 -9.76 8.98
C GLY A 148 -24.59 -10.65 9.52
N THR A 149 -25.82 -10.17 9.38
CA THR A 149 -27.03 -10.86 9.88
C THR A 149 -28.09 -11.14 8.82
N ILE A 150 -27.91 -10.69 7.56
CA ILE A 150 -28.83 -11.04 6.48
C ILE A 150 -28.76 -12.56 6.25
N ALA A 151 -29.89 -13.24 6.36
CA ALA A 151 -29.98 -14.67 6.08
C ALA A 151 -29.64 -14.96 4.61
N ASP A 152 -28.82 -15.98 4.38
CA ASP A 152 -28.64 -16.56 3.05
C ASP A 152 -29.69 -17.65 2.85
N ASN A 153 -30.70 -17.36 2.01
CA ASN A 153 -31.76 -18.28 1.68
C ASN A 153 -31.36 -19.26 0.56
N GLY A 154 -30.14 -19.14 0.02
CA GLY A 154 -29.64 -19.96 -1.07
C GLY A 154 -30.36 -19.67 -2.39
N ALA A 155 -30.59 -20.72 -3.19
CA ALA A 155 -31.26 -20.60 -4.47
C ALA A 155 -32.76 -20.31 -4.30
N PHE A 156 -33.28 -19.39 -5.11
CA PHE A 156 -34.70 -19.06 -5.16
C PHE A 156 -35.49 -20.23 -5.77
N ALA A 157 -36.47 -20.74 -5.01
CA ALA A 157 -37.26 -21.92 -5.34
C ALA A 157 -38.75 -21.72 -5.08
N LEU A 158 -39.33 -20.64 -5.62
CA LEU A 158 -40.77 -20.40 -5.57
C LEU A 158 -41.46 -21.00 -6.79
N SER A 159 -42.57 -21.69 -6.59
CA SER A 159 -43.42 -22.18 -7.67
C SER A 159 -44.60 -21.23 -7.90
N ALA A 160 -44.99 -21.02 -9.15
CA ALA A 160 -46.22 -20.31 -9.45
C ALA A 160 -47.44 -21.06 -8.85
N SER A 161 -48.42 -20.29 -8.39
CA SER A 161 -49.66 -20.80 -7.78
C SER A 161 -50.81 -19.86 -8.13
N PRO A 162 -52.07 -20.34 -8.18
CA PRO A 162 -53.26 -19.49 -8.28
C PRO A 162 -53.47 -18.57 -7.07
N THR A 163 -52.73 -18.79 -5.97
CA THR A 163 -52.75 -17.95 -4.77
C THR A 163 -51.41 -17.29 -4.55
N ASP A 164 -51.44 -16.11 -3.91
CA ASP A 164 -50.23 -15.37 -3.55
C ASP A 164 -49.22 -16.26 -2.81
N GLN A 165 -47.97 -16.13 -3.22
CA GLN A 165 -46.83 -16.83 -2.62
C GLN A 165 -45.99 -15.83 -1.84
N SER A 166 -45.66 -16.16 -0.58
CA SER A 166 -44.83 -15.31 0.25
C SER A 166 -43.35 -15.56 -0.05
N VAL A 167 -42.57 -14.47 -0.11
CA VAL A 167 -41.12 -14.52 -0.23
C VAL A 167 -40.51 -14.19 1.13
N THR A 168 -39.61 -15.06 1.61
CA THR A 168 -38.89 -14.82 2.86
C THR A 168 -37.88 -13.69 2.69
N ALA A 169 -37.80 -12.79 3.67
CA ALA A 169 -36.76 -11.76 3.66
C ALA A 169 -35.37 -12.38 3.77
N GLY A 170 -34.41 -11.87 2.99
CA GLY A 170 -33.03 -12.36 2.98
C GLY A 170 -32.37 -12.21 1.62
N TYR A 171 -31.17 -12.74 1.51
CA TYR A 171 -30.42 -12.82 0.26
C TYR A 171 -30.73 -14.14 -0.45
N TYR A 172 -30.91 -14.09 -1.77
CA TYR A 172 -31.00 -15.27 -2.62
C TYR A 172 -29.85 -15.22 -3.63
N SER A 173 -29.15 -16.33 -3.81
CA SER A 173 -27.97 -16.42 -4.69
C SER A 173 -28.32 -16.43 -6.19
N GLY A 174 -29.61 -16.39 -6.52
CA GLY A 174 -30.16 -16.47 -7.87
C GLY A 174 -31.26 -17.52 -7.95
N GLY A 175 -31.77 -17.77 -9.16
CA GLY A 175 -32.79 -18.78 -9.42
C GLY A 175 -33.69 -18.37 -10.57
N THR A 176 -34.66 -19.24 -10.90
CA THR A 176 -35.62 -19.00 -11.98
C THR A 176 -37.03 -19.23 -11.46
N LEU A 177 -37.92 -18.27 -11.68
CA LEU A 177 -39.35 -18.53 -11.59
C LEU A 177 -39.79 -19.08 -12.94
N ALA A 178 -40.07 -20.39 -12.99
CA ALA A 178 -40.49 -21.05 -14.22
C ALA A 178 -41.84 -20.48 -14.67
N GLY A 179 -41.91 -20.09 -15.95
CA GLY A 179 -43.19 -19.79 -16.60
C GLY A 179 -43.96 -21.06 -16.91
N ASP A 180 -45.22 -20.90 -17.30
CA ASP A 180 -46.08 -21.98 -17.77
C ASP A 180 -46.07 -22.00 -19.31
N ALA A 181 -45.70 -23.13 -19.91
CA ALA A 181 -45.67 -23.29 -21.36
C ALA A 181 -47.07 -23.28 -22.00
N ASP A 182 -48.11 -23.55 -21.20
CA ASP A 182 -49.50 -23.50 -21.65
C ASP A 182 -50.08 -22.07 -21.62
N LEU A 183 -49.32 -21.07 -21.15
CA LEU A 183 -49.70 -19.65 -21.22
C LEU A 183 -49.53 -19.10 -22.66
N VAL A 184 -50.34 -19.62 -23.57
CA VAL A 184 -50.35 -19.26 -25.00
C VAL A 184 -51.78 -18.97 -25.48
N VAL A 185 -51.90 -18.07 -26.46
CA VAL A 185 -53.20 -17.55 -26.94
C VAL A 185 -54.20 -18.66 -27.30
N GLY A 186 -53.75 -19.75 -27.92
CA GLY A 186 -54.62 -20.85 -28.36
C GLY A 186 -55.07 -21.81 -27.24
N LYS A 187 -54.62 -21.62 -26.00
CA LYS A 187 -55.01 -22.42 -24.83
C LYS A 187 -55.85 -21.64 -23.82
N ILE A 188 -55.96 -20.32 -24.02
CA ILE A 188 -56.73 -19.42 -23.17
C ILE A 188 -58.07 -19.13 -23.87
N ALA A 189 -59.15 -19.20 -23.10
CA ALA A 189 -60.51 -18.96 -23.62
C ALA A 189 -60.62 -17.60 -24.33
N ASN A 190 -61.40 -17.56 -25.40
CA ASN A 190 -61.54 -16.38 -26.26
C ASN A 190 -61.85 -15.10 -25.46
N ALA A 191 -61.12 -14.03 -25.79
CA ALA A 191 -61.19 -12.71 -25.15
C ALA A 191 -60.79 -12.64 -23.66
N ILE A 192 -60.38 -13.75 -23.04
CA ILE A 192 -59.80 -13.73 -21.68
C ILE A 192 -58.34 -13.27 -21.76
N ASN A 193 -57.96 -12.32 -20.91
CA ASN A 193 -56.58 -11.84 -20.80
C ASN A 193 -55.95 -12.40 -19.52
N ILE A 194 -54.90 -13.22 -19.67
CA ILE A 194 -54.08 -13.71 -18.56
C ILE A 194 -52.66 -13.19 -18.77
N PHE A 195 -52.18 -12.34 -17.85
CA PHE A 195 -50.85 -11.73 -17.90
C PHE A 195 -50.49 -11.03 -19.23
N GLY A 196 -51.46 -10.43 -19.92
CA GLY A 196 -51.26 -9.76 -21.22
C GLY A 196 -51.44 -10.68 -22.44
N VAL A 197 -51.66 -11.98 -22.23
CA VAL A 197 -51.94 -12.94 -23.30
C VAL A 197 -53.46 -13.02 -23.50
N ILE A 198 -53.95 -12.46 -24.60
CA ILE A 198 -55.37 -12.50 -24.97
C ILE A 198 -55.69 -13.85 -25.64
N GLY A 199 -56.62 -14.59 -25.06
CA GLY A 199 -57.04 -15.89 -25.54
C GLY A 199 -57.82 -15.85 -26.84
N THR A 200 -57.63 -16.89 -27.64
CA THR A 200 -58.33 -17.13 -28.92
C THR A 200 -58.97 -18.51 -28.98
N LEU A 201 -58.91 -19.30 -27.89
CA LEU A 201 -59.55 -20.61 -27.84
C LEU A 201 -61.07 -20.44 -27.85
N LEU A 202 -61.67 -20.74 -29.00
CA LEU A 202 -63.10 -20.91 -29.14
C LEU A 202 -63.47 -22.30 -28.58
N GLY A 203 -64.60 -22.39 -27.88
CA GLY A 203 -65.15 -23.69 -27.47
C GLY A 203 -65.49 -24.55 -28.70
N ASP A 204 -65.77 -25.84 -28.50
CA ASP A 204 -66.17 -26.72 -29.58
C ASP A 204 -67.47 -26.19 -30.23
N THR A 205 -67.36 -25.71 -31.46
CA THR A 205 -68.49 -25.21 -32.25
C THR A 205 -69.24 -26.33 -32.96
N ASP A 206 -68.78 -27.58 -32.85
CA ASP A 206 -69.48 -28.73 -33.39
C ASP A 206 -70.72 -29.05 -32.54
N ALA A 207 -71.89 -28.66 -33.06
CA ALA A 207 -73.18 -28.91 -32.42
C ALA A 207 -73.44 -30.41 -32.18
N SER A 208 -72.75 -31.32 -32.88
CA SER A 208 -72.85 -32.77 -32.64
C SER A 208 -72.11 -33.24 -31.38
N LYS A 209 -71.19 -32.41 -30.86
CA LYS A 209 -70.39 -32.66 -29.65
C LYS A 209 -70.87 -31.88 -28.43
N VAL A 210 -71.69 -30.86 -28.63
CA VAL A 210 -72.51 -30.28 -27.55
C VAL A 210 -73.45 -31.39 -27.09
N LEU A 211 -73.22 -31.93 -25.90
CA LEU A 211 -74.08 -32.95 -25.32
C LEU A 211 -75.47 -32.33 -25.07
N THR A 212 -76.39 -32.55 -26.01
CA THR A 212 -77.79 -32.06 -25.96
C THR A 212 -78.63 -32.75 -24.89
N THR A 213 -78.02 -33.63 -24.07
CA THR A 213 -78.66 -34.42 -23.02
C THR A 213 -78.19 -34.05 -21.60
N ALA A 214 -77.69 -32.84 -21.36
CA ALA A 214 -77.71 -32.28 -20.02
C ALA A 214 -79.16 -31.95 -19.60
N THR A 215 -79.98 -32.99 -19.44
CA THR A 215 -81.20 -32.92 -18.65
C THR A 215 -80.76 -32.60 -17.24
N TYR A 216 -81.03 -31.38 -16.77
CA TYR A 216 -80.97 -31.06 -15.34
C TYR A 216 -81.69 -32.19 -14.60
N ALA A 217 -80.96 -32.97 -13.80
CA ALA A 217 -81.60 -33.76 -12.76
C ALA A 217 -82.11 -32.75 -11.72
N GLY A 218 -83.38 -32.92 -11.35
CA GLY A 218 -84.20 -31.99 -10.55
C GLY A 218 -83.55 -31.44 -9.28
#